data_AF-A0A5C0ZTY9-F1
#
_entry.id   AF-A0A5C0ZTY9-F1
#
_cell.length_a   1.000
_cell.length_b   1.000
_cell.length_c   1.000
_cell.angle_alpha   90.00
_cell.angle_beta   90.00
_cell.angle_gamma   90.00
#
_symmetry.space_group_name_H-M   'P 1'
#
loop_
_entity.id
_entity.type
_entity.pdbx_description
1 polymer ?
#
loop_
_entity_poly.entity_id
_entity_poly.type
_entity_poly.pdbx_seq_one_letter_code
_entity_poly.pdbx_strand_id
1 'polypeptide(L)' 'MIRENGYFGQVGNNVTRQNESISNLSALKNEKNKDIFFITAKQLIGNDHEATMMVQHLTDLRFTRISETINKVLEQAINK' A
#
# COMPACT_ATOMS: atom_id res chain seq x y z
N MET A 1 10.34 25.25 -17.45
CA MET A 1 9.78 24.38 -16.40
C MET A 1 9.03 23.22 -17.06
N ILE A 2 9.70 22.10 -17.33
CA ILE A 2 9.09 20.86 -17.91
C ILE A 2 9.61 19.59 -17.18
N ARG A 3 10.57 19.72 -16.24
CA ARG A 3 11.27 18.57 -15.65
C ARG A 3 10.54 17.92 -14.46
N GLU A 4 9.70 18.66 -13.75
CA GLU A 4 9.04 18.13 -12.54
C GLU A 4 7.83 17.26 -12.86
N ASN A 5 6.92 17.70 -13.72
CA ASN A 5 5.71 16.93 -14.05
C ASN A 5 6.00 15.57 -14.71
N GLY A 6 7.02 15.50 -15.57
CA GLY A 6 7.43 14.23 -16.20
C GLY A 6 7.98 13.22 -15.18
N TYR A 7 8.73 13.69 -14.18
CA TYR A 7 9.29 12.85 -13.12
C TYR A 7 8.19 12.33 -12.19
N PHE A 8 7.23 13.18 -11.79
CA PHE A 8 6.09 12.74 -10.98
C PHE A 8 5.20 11.73 -11.72
N GLY A 9 5.00 11.92 -13.03
CA GLY A 9 4.31 10.93 -13.88
C GLY A 9 5.05 9.59 -13.95
N GLN A 10 6.37 9.61 -14.09
CA GLN A 10 7.19 8.39 -14.10
C GLN A 10 7.15 7.65 -12.76
N VAL A 11 7.23 8.38 -11.64
CA VAL A 11 7.12 7.80 -10.29
C VAL A 11 5.73 7.19 -10.07
N GLY A 12 4.66 7.90 -10.41
CA GLY A 12 3.29 7.38 -10.31
C GLY A 12 3.09 6.12 -11.14
N ASN A 13 3.53 6.11 -12.40
CA ASN A 13 3.42 4.94 -13.28
C ASN A 13 4.22 3.74 -12.74
N ASN A 14 5.39 3.98 -12.13
CA ASN A 14 6.18 2.91 -11.52
C ASN A 14 5.48 2.32 -10.29
N VAL A 15 4.90 3.15 -9.41
CA VAL A 15 4.15 2.69 -8.24
C VAL A 15 2.90 1.91 -8.66
N THR A 16 2.18 2.38 -9.69
CA THR A 16 1.04 1.64 -10.27
C THR A 16 1.47 0.26 -10.76
N ARG A 17 2.55 0.18 -11.54
CA ARG A 17 3.06 -1.09 -12.07
C ARG A 17 3.50 -2.06 -10.97
N GLN A 18 4.10 -1.55 -9.89
CA GLN A 18 4.48 -2.36 -8.73
C GLN A 18 3.24 -2.95 -8.03
N ASN A 19 2.21 -2.13 -7.81
CA ASN A 19 0.95 -2.58 -7.22
C ASN A 19 0.23 -3.61 -8.10
N GLU A 20 0.21 -3.42 -9.41
CA GLU A 20 -0.36 -4.38 -10.37
C GLU A 20 0.41 -5.71 -10.37
N SER A 21 1.75 -5.65 -10.34
CA SER A 21 2.59 -6.86 -10.29
C SER A 21 2.32 -7.69 -9.03
N ILE A 22 2.16 -7.06 -7.87
CA ILE A 22 1.84 -7.74 -6.61
C ILE A 22 0.37 -8.19 -6.59
N SER A 23 -0.55 -7.41 -7.15
CA SER A 23 -1.95 -7.82 -7.29
C SER A 23 -2.09 -9.08 -8.16
N ASN A 24 -1.29 -9.23 -9.21
CA ASN A 24 -1.27 -10.45 -10.00
C ASN A 24 -0.76 -11.66 -9.18
N LEU A 25 0.09 -11.42 -8.18
CA LEU A 25 0.47 -12.44 -7.19
C LEU A 25 -0.69 -12.84 -6.29
N SER A 26 -1.66 -11.94 -6.04
CA SER A 26 -2.88 -12.28 -5.30
C SER A 26 -3.77 -13.29 -6.04
N ALA A 27 -3.59 -13.47 -7.36
CA ALA A 27 -4.21 -14.58 -8.09
C ALA A 27 -3.71 -15.96 -7.60
N LEU A 28 -2.51 -16.04 -7.03
CA LEU A 28 -2.00 -17.25 -6.36
C LEU A 28 -2.75 -17.59 -5.06
N LYS A 29 -3.61 -16.68 -4.54
CA LYS A 29 -4.49 -16.98 -3.39
C LYS A 29 -5.57 -18.01 -3.71
N ASN A 30 -5.91 -18.19 -4.99
CA ASN A 30 -6.85 -19.23 -5.39
C ASN A 30 -6.22 -20.63 -5.37
N GLU A 31 -4.90 -20.74 -5.21
CA GLU A 31 -4.19 -22.00 -5.02
C GLU A 31 -3.95 -22.27 -3.52
N LYS A 32 -5.01 -22.73 -2.85
CA LYS A 32 -5.01 -23.54 -1.61
C LYS A 32 -4.43 -22.99 -0.29
N ASN A 33 -3.73 -21.85 -0.24
CA ASN A 33 -3.18 -21.34 1.03
C ASN A 33 -4.08 -20.31 1.73
N LYS A 34 -4.88 -20.78 2.69
CA LYS A 34 -5.84 -19.96 3.47
C LYS A 34 -5.17 -18.98 4.46
N ASP A 35 -3.87 -19.10 4.65
CA ASP A 35 -3.08 -18.35 5.64
C ASP A 35 -2.35 -17.14 5.03
N ILE A 36 -2.52 -16.88 3.73
CA ILE A 36 -1.92 -15.73 3.05
C ILE A 36 -2.94 -14.59 2.90
N PHE A 37 -2.72 -13.51 3.65
CA PHE A 37 -3.55 -12.30 3.62
C PHE A 37 -2.86 -11.22 2.79
N PHE A 38 -3.66 -10.41 2.06
CA PHE A 38 -3.14 -9.37 1.19
C PHE A 38 -3.85 -8.08 1.56
N ILE A 39 -3.05 -7.06 1.85
CA ILE A 39 -3.52 -5.74 2.22
C ILE A 39 -3.20 -4.81 1.07
N THR A 40 -4.24 -4.24 0.46
CA THR A 40 -4.06 -3.33 -0.67
C THR A 40 -3.47 -2.00 -0.19
N ALA A 41 -2.62 -1.37 -1.00
CA ALA A 41 -2.06 -0.05 -0.68
C ALA A 41 -3.10 1.09 -0.66
N LYS A 42 -4.32 0.84 -1.16
CA LYS A 42 -5.39 1.84 -1.25
C LYS A 42 -5.75 2.36 0.14
N GLN A 43 -5.64 3.67 0.31
CA GLN A 43 -5.97 4.39 1.56
C GLN A 43 -5.17 4.02 2.82
N LEU A 44 -4.07 3.24 2.71
CA LEU A 44 -3.25 2.85 3.87
C LEU A 44 -2.71 4.03 4.69
N ILE A 45 -2.58 5.20 4.06
CA ILE A 45 -2.00 6.41 4.65
C ILE A 45 -3.00 7.57 4.67
N GLY A 46 -4.26 7.35 4.27
CA GLY A 46 -5.24 8.41 4.01
C GLY A 46 -5.09 9.07 2.62
N ASN A 47 -6.00 10.00 2.33
CA ASN A 47 -6.05 10.77 1.07
C ASN A 47 -5.87 12.28 1.30
N ASP A 48 -5.57 12.68 2.54
CA ASP A 48 -5.45 14.08 2.98
C ASP A 48 -4.09 14.71 2.63
N HIS A 49 -3.16 13.92 2.08
CA HIS A 49 -1.78 14.31 1.75
C HIS A 49 -0.93 14.78 2.95
N GLU A 50 -1.49 14.88 4.15
CA GLU A 50 -0.83 15.36 5.38
C GLU A 50 0.27 14.42 5.89
N ALA A 51 0.24 13.18 5.42
CA ALA A 51 1.13 12.14 5.91
C ALA A 51 2.50 12.10 5.17
N THR A 52 2.92 13.14 4.45
CA THR A 52 4.15 13.11 3.62
C THR A 52 5.10 14.25 3.97
N MET A 53 6.14 13.99 4.77
CA MET A 53 7.15 15.02 5.14
C MET A 53 8.28 15.17 4.11
N MET A 54 8.75 14.06 3.54
CA MET A 54 9.56 14.02 2.31
C MET A 54 9.21 12.73 1.58
N VAL A 55 8.85 12.88 0.30
CA VAL A 55 8.40 11.94 -0.77
C VAL A 55 8.46 10.42 -0.56
N GLN A 56 9.36 9.87 0.27
CA GLN A 56 9.57 8.43 0.46
C GLN A 56 9.50 7.90 1.90
N HIS A 57 9.63 8.73 2.93
CA HIS A 57 9.67 8.23 4.32
C HIS A 57 8.34 8.45 5.05
N LEU A 58 8.00 7.51 5.93
CA LEU A 58 6.76 7.51 6.68
C LEU A 58 6.87 8.48 7.88
N THR A 59 5.82 9.26 8.12
CA THR A 59 5.66 10.01 9.37
C THR A 59 5.05 9.10 10.44
N ASP A 60 5.11 9.50 11.71
CA ASP A 60 4.45 8.76 12.80
C ASP A 60 2.95 8.56 12.53
N LEU A 61 2.29 9.58 11.98
CA LEU A 61 0.89 9.51 11.56
C LEU A 61 0.64 8.41 10.51
N ARG A 62 1.59 8.18 9.58
CA ARG A 62 1.48 7.06 8.63
C ARG A 62 1.64 5.72 9.31
N PHE A 63 2.60 5.59 10.25
CA PHE A 63 2.79 4.35 10.98
C PHE A 63 1.54 3.98 11.78
N THR A 64 0.89 4.95 12.42
CA THR A 64 -0.39 4.73 13.12
C THR A 64 -1.47 4.21 12.17
N ARG A 65 -1.72 4.90 11.05
CA ARG A 65 -2.75 4.51 10.06
C ARG A 65 -2.50 3.12 9.46
N ILE A 66 -1.24 2.81 9.16
CA ILE A 66 -0.83 1.50 8.65
C ILE A 66 -1.05 0.44 9.73
N SER A 67 -0.65 0.70 10.97
CA SER A 67 -0.81 -0.23 12.10
C SER A 67 -2.28 -0.56 12.37
N GLU A 68 -3.17 0.43 12.34
CA GLU A 68 -4.63 0.22 12.49
C GLU A 68 -5.18 -0.72 11.40
N THR A 69 -4.74 -0.56 10.16
CA THR A 69 -5.17 -1.42 9.05
C THR A 69 -4.63 -2.84 9.20
N ILE A 70 -3.34 -2.97 9.56
CA ILE A 70 -2.72 -4.28 9.78
C ILE A 70 -3.38 -5.01 10.95
N ASN A 71 -3.64 -4.33 12.07
CA ASN A 71 -4.26 -4.92 13.25
C ASN A 71 -5.64 -5.50 12.93
N LYS A 72 -6.48 -4.80 12.15
CA LYS A 72 -7.78 -5.32 11.71
C LYS A 72 -7.65 -6.61 10.90
N VAL A 73 -6.64 -6.70 10.03
CA VAL A 73 -6.40 -7.91 9.23
C VAL A 73 -5.85 -9.04 10.10
N LEU A 74 -4.99 -8.73 11.07
CA LEU A 74 -4.46 -9.71 12.03
C LEU A 74 -5.56 -10.27 12.93
N GLU A 75 -6.45 -9.43 13.45
CA GLU A 75 -7.61 -9.87 14.26
C GLU A 75 -8.50 -10.84 13.48
N GLN A 76 -8.75 -10.57 12.19
CA GLN A 76 -9.51 -11.46 11.32
C GLN A 76 -8.76 -12.76 11.00
N ALA A 77 -7.42 -12.71 10.95
CA ALA A 77 -6.58 -13.86 10.63
C ALA A 77 -6.41 -14.80 11.84
N ILE A 78 -6.27 -14.24 13.03
CA ILE A 78 -5.99 -14.99 14.28
C ILE A 78 -7.28 -15.55 14.89
N ASN A 79 -8.41 -14.85 14.78
CA ASN A 79 -9.70 -15.31 15.32
C ASN A 79 -10.47 -16.24 14.36
N LYS A 80 -9.79 -16.90 13.42
CA LYS A 80 -10.36 -17.87 12.48
C LYS A 80 -10.48 -19.27 13.05
#